data_AF-A0A3M3X0C0-F1
#
_entry.id   AF-A0A3M3X0C0-F1
#
_cell.length_a   1.000
_cell.length_b   1.000
_cell.length_c   1.000
_cell.angle_alpha   90.00
_cell.angle_beta   90.00
_cell.angle_gamma   90.00
#
_symmetry.space_group_name_H-M   'P 1'
#
loop_
_entity.id
_entity.type
_entity.pdbx_description
1 polymer ?
#
loop_
_entity_poly.entity_id
_entity_poly.type
_entity_poly.pdbx_seq_one_letter_code
_entity_poly.pdbx_strand_id
1 'polypeptide(L)'
;MSQASPTATDLVLALTEYLRQQKVVGAYLEFYGAGASSLTLGDRATISNMAPEYGATAAMFSIDSQTIDYLRLTGREDEQVKLVELYARHTGLWSDSLSEVQYERVLSFDLSSVVRNMAGPSNPHARVATADLAARGIAGQWDEVPGQMPDGAVIIAAITSCTNTSNPRNVIAAGLLARNANRLGLLRKPWVKSSLAPGSKTVALYLDAAGLTSELEQLGFGVVAFACTTCNGMSGALDPLIQQEIIDRDLYATAVLSGNRNFDGRIHPYAKQAFLASPPLVVAYAIAGTIRFDIENDVLGVAEGREIRLKDIWPSDEEIDAVVQASVKPEQFRQVYIPMFAIEEHSGPKVAPLYDWRPMSTYIRRPPYWEGALAGERTLKGMRALAVLPDNITTDHLSPSNAIMLDSAAGEYLAKMGLPEEDFNSYATHRGDHLTAQRATFANPQLVNEMAVVDGKVKKGSLTRIEPEGVVTRMWEAIETYMARKQPLIIIAGADYGQGSSRDWAAKGVRLAGVEAIAAEGFERIHRTNLVGMGVLPLEFKPGTSRLTLGIDGSETFDVIGQRTPRATLTLVIQRRNGERVEVPVTCRLDTAEELSIYEAGGVLQRFAQDFLEATAS
;
A
#
# COMPACT_ATOMS: atom_id res chain seq x y z
N MET A 1 16.57 -18.46 29.48
CA MET A 1 16.46 -18.94 28.09
C MET A 1 16.31 -17.70 27.24
N SER A 2 17.31 -17.34 26.43
CA SER A 2 17.27 -16.10 25.65
C SER A 2 16.18 -16.23 24.58
N GLN A 3 15.22 -15.29 24.58
CA GLN A 3 14.36 -15.10 23.42
C GLN A 3 15.25 -14.76 22.22
N ALA A 4 14.95 -15.32 21.05
CA ALA A 4 15.65 -14.98 19.82
C ALA A 4 15.52 -13.48 19.56
N SER A 5 16.57 -12.85 19.03
CA SER A 5 16.57 -11.41 18.78
C SER A 5 15.47 -11.04 17.78
N PRO A 6 14.84 -9.87 17.95
CA PRO A 6 13.85 -9.37 17.00
C PRO A 6 14.48 -9.12 15.62
N THR A 7 13.71 -9.40 14.57
CA THR A 7 14.08 -9.14 13.18
C THR A 7 13.94 -7.64 12.85
N ALA A 8 14.48 -7.23 11.70
CA ALA A 8 14.24 -5.88 11.17
C ALA A 8 12.74 -5.59 10.95
N THR A 9 11.96 -6.62 10.62
CA THR A 9 10.50 -6.50 10.49
C THR A 9 9.86 -6.23 11.84
N ASP A 10 10.26 -6.94 12.89
CA ASP A 10 9.74 -6.73 14.25
C ASP A 10 10.02 -5.30 14.73
N LEU A 11 11.22 -4.79 14.42
CA LEU A 11 11.63 -3.43 14.73
C LEU A 11 10.78 -2.38 14.01
N VAL A 12 10.61 -2.49 12.69
CA VAL A 12 9.85 -1.47 11.94
C VAL A 12 8.37 -1.46 12.32
N LEU A 13 7.77 -2.61 12.65
CA LEU A 13 6.38 -2.67 13.09
C LEU A 13 6.20 -1.99 14.47
N ALA A 14 7.14 -2.18 15.40
CA ALA A 14 7.17 -1.48 16.68
C ALA A 14 7.37 0.04 16.52
N LEU A 15 8.29 0.45 15.66
CA LEU A 15 8.49 1.87 15.34
C LEU A 15 7.27 2.49 14.66
N THR A 16 6.58 1.75 13.79
CA THR A 16 5.38 2.24 13.08
C THR A 16 4.25 2.54 14.05
N GLU A 17 3.96 1.64 15.00
CA GLU A 17 3.00 1.87 16.09
C GLU A 17 3.37 3.13 16.89
N TYR A 18 4.62 3.20 17.36
CA TYR A 18 5.12 4.31 18.16
C TYR A 18 5.01 5.66 17.41
N LEU A 19 5.53 5.74 16.18
CA LEU A 19 5.57 6.98 15.41
C LEU A 19 4.17 7.47 15.02
N ARG A 20 3.23 6.55 14.76
CA ARG A 20 1.82 6.94 14.54
C ARG A 20 1.23 7.56 15.80
N GLN A 21 1.49 7.01 16.98
CA GLN A 21 1.06 7.61 18.27
C GLN A 21 1.72 8.97 18.50
N GLN A 22 2.95 9.17 18.02
CA GLN A 22 3.66 10.44 18.11
C GLN A 22 3.19 11.50 17.10
N LYS A 23 2.25 11.18 16.19
CA LYS A 23 1.65 12.13 15.22
C LYS A 23 2.69 12.87 14.37
N VAL A 24 3.51 12.12 13.64
CA VAL A 24 4.61 12.65 12.80
C VAL A 24 4.19 12.97 11.36
N VAL A 25 2.89 13.16 11.11
CA VAL A 25 2.36 13.38 9.76
C VAL A 25 2.97 14.65 9.14
N GLY A 26 3.56 14.50 7.94
CA GLY A 26 4.19 15.60 7.22
C GLY A 26 5.61 15.96 7.68
N ALA A 27 6.09 15.41 8.80
CA ALA A 27 7.44 15.66 9.31
C ALA A 27 8.52 14.92 8.52
N TYR A 28 9.74 15.42 8.56
CA TYR A 28 10.94 14.70 8.15
C TYR A 28 11.52 14.08 9.43
N LEU A 29 11.74 12.77 9.43
CA LEU A 29 12.35 12.07 10.55
C LEU A 29 13.80 11.76 10.22
N GLU A 30 14.70 12.05 11.16
CA GLU A 30 16.10 11.65 11.10
C GLU A 30 16.40 10.75 12.30
N PHE A 31 16.90 9.54 12.03
CA PHE A 31 17.20 8.54 13.04
C PHE A 31 18.67 8.61 13.43
N TYR A 32 18.95 8.76 14.73
CA TYR A 32 20.30 8.90 15.26
C TYR A 32 20.48 8.17 16.62
N GLY A 33 21.73 8.11 17.09
CA GLY A 33 22.11 7.46 18.35
C GLY A 33 22.62 6.03 18.17
N ALA A 34 23.11 5.43 19.27
CA ALA A 34 23.80 4.13 19.26
C ALA A 34 22.97 3.01 18.60
N GLY A 35 21.66 3.01 18.83
CA GLY A 35 20.74 2.07 18.19
C GLY A 35 20.76 2.20 16.66
N ALA A 36 20.61 3.41 16.12
CA ALA A 36 20.63 3.65 14.67
C ALA A 36 21.97 3.27 14.02
N SER A 37 23.09 3.58 14.68
CA SER A 37 24.43 3.24 14.18
C SER A 37 24.69 1.73 14.13
N SER A 38 24.02 0.94 14.98
CA SER A 38 24.17 -0.52 15.01
C SER A 38 23.41 -1.26 13.90
N LEU A 39 22.43 -0.59 13.28
CA LEU A 39 21.59 -1.18 12.24
C LEU A 39 22.32 -1.26 10.89
N THR A 40 22.19 -2.40 10.21
CA THR A 40 22.69 -2.54 8.83
C THR A 40 21.90 -1.66 7.87
N LEU A 41 22.42 -1.41 6.67
CA LEU A 41 21.65 -0.64 5.68
C LEU A 41 20.33 -1.32 5.29
N GLY A 42 20.27 -2.66 5.29
CA GLY A 42 19.03 -3.40 5.05
C GLY A 42 17.96 -3.12 6.11
N ASP A 43 18.36 -3.03 7.37
CA ASP A 43 17.44 -2.72 8.48
C ASP A 43 16.95 -1.26 8.39
N ARG A 44 17.86 -0.33 8.09
CA ARG A 44 17.54 1.08 7.88
C ARG A 44 16.57 1.27 6.71
N ALA A 45 16.81 0.59 5.59
CA ALA A 45 15.92 0.61 4.44
C ALA A 45 14.53 0.03 4.77
N THR A 46 14.48 -1.01 5.60
CA THR A 46 13.21 -1.59 6.10
C THR A 46 12.42 -0.55 6.90
N ILE A 47 13.09 0.18 7.80
CA ILE A 47 12.48 1.27 8.60
C ILE A 47 11.99 2.41 7.69
N SER A 48 12.89 2.93 6.84
CA SER A 48 12.57 4.04 5.95
C SER A 48 11.48 3.72 4.94
N ASN A 49 11.37 2.45 4.51
CA ASN A 49 10.32 2.00 3.59
C ASN A 49 8.91 2.23 4.15
N MET A 50 8.73 2.08 5.47
CA MET A 50 7.43 2.24 6.14
C MET A 50 7.09 3.69 6.51
N ALA A 51 7.86 4.68 6.02
CA ALA A 51 7.57 6.10 6.25
C ALA A 51 6.13 6.53 5.95
N PRO A 52 5.51 6.09 4.84
CA PRO A 52 4.11 6.40 4.58
C PRO A 52 3.14 5.79 5.60
N GLU A 53 3.47 4.65 6.21
CA GLU A 53 2.59 3.94 7.16
C GLU A 53 2.51 4.63 8.53
N TYR A 54 3.56 5.32 8.96
CA TYR A 54 3.52 6.22 10.14
C TYR A 54 3.31 7.70 9.78
N GLY A 55 3.19 8.04 8.49
CA GLY A 55 2.76 9.35 7.99
C GLY A 55 3.88 10.38 7.75
N ALA A 56 5.14 10.00 7.98
CA ALA A 56 6.26 10.92 7.75
C ALA A 56 6.45 11.21 6.26
N THR A 57 6.96 12.40 5.93
CA THR A 57 7.36 12.75 4.57
C THR A 57 8.63 12.01 4.16
N ALA A 58 9.57 11.89 5.08
CA ALA A 58 10.84 11.19 4.89
C ALA A 58 11.29 10.54 6.21
N ALA A 59 12.07 9.47 6.08
CA ALA A 59 12.70 8.76 7.18
C ALA A 59 14.15 8.49 6.81
N MET A 60 15.05 9.25 7.43
CA MET A 60 16.42 9.44 6.98
C MET A 60 17.40 8.85 7.99
N PHE A 61 18.46 8.25 7.47
CA PHE A 61 19.64 7.84 8.23
C PHE A 61 20.85 8.54 7.60
N SER A 62 21.74 9.05 8.44
CA SER A 62 22.96 9.72 8.00
C SER A 62 23.91 8.76 7.28
N ILE A 63 24.80 9.30 6.44
CA ILE A 63 25.86 8.52 5.79
C ILE A 63 26.91 8.14 6.85
N ASP A 64 27.20 6.85 6.96
CA ASP A 64 28.21 6.31 7.88
C ASP A 64 28.89 5.06 7.30
N SER A 65 29.65 4.33 8.12
CA SER A 65 30.34 3.11 7.69
C SER A 65 29.39 2.04 7.17
N GLN A 66 28.19 1.88 7.74
CA GLN A 66 27.19 0.91 7.26
C GLN A 66 26.75 1.23 5.82
N THR A 67 26.63 2.52 5.49
CA THR A 67 26.38 2.97 4.10
C THR A 67 27.53 2.58 3.18
N ILE A 68 28.78 2.83 3.58
CA ILE A 68 29.97 2.50 2.77
C ILE A 68 30.11 0.99 2.57
N ASP A 69 29.90 0.20 3.62
CA ASP A 69 29.99 -1.26 3.55
C ASP A 69 28.91 -1.84 2.63
N TYR A 70 27.71 -1.27 2.63
CA TYR A 70 26.67 -1.66 1.70
C TYR A 70 26.99 -1.28 0.24
N LEU A 71 27.59 -0.12 -0.01
CA LEU A 71 28.01 0.25 -1.37
C LEU A 71 29.06 -0.71 -1.92
N ARG A 72 30.01 -1.14 -1.07
CA ARG A 72 30.98 -2.21 -1.42
C ARG A 72 30.28 -3.55 -1.67
N LEU A 73 29.39 -3.96 -0.76
CA LEU A 73 28.63 -5.21 -0.87
C LEU A 73 27.82 -5.28 -2.17
N THR A 74 27.24 -4.14 -2.60
CA THR A 74 26.45 -4.05 -3.83
C THR A 74 27.30 -3.85 -5.10
N GLY A 75 28.61 -4.01 -5.00
CA GLY A 75 29.54 -4.05 -6.12
C GLY A 75 29.77 -2.71 -6.80
N ARG A 76 29.56 -1.58 -6.10
CA ARG A 76 29.98 -0.26 -6.60
C ARG A 76 31.49 -0.21 -6.77
N GLU A 77 31.95 0.56 -7.74
CA GLU A 77 33.38 0.72 -8.02
C GLU A 77 34.09 1.39 -6.85
N ASP A 78 35.30 0.95 -6.53
CA ASP A 78 36.07 1.43 -5.37
C ASP A 78 36.29 2.96 -5.40
N GLU A 79 36.50 3.51 -6.59
CA GLU A 79 36.64 4.96 -6.80
C GLU A 79 35.35 5.71 -6.43
N GLN A 80 34.18 5.15 -6.80
CA GLN A 80 32.89 5.74 -6.46
C GLN A 80 32.61 5.66 -4.96
N VAL A 81 32.92 4.51 -4.32
CA VAL A 81 32.78 4.34 -2.87
C VAL A 81 33.64 5.37 -2.12
N LYS A 82 34.90 5.52 -2.53
CA LYS A 82 35.82 6.51 -1.96
C LYS A 82 35.32 7.94 -2.17
N LEU A 83 34.78 8.26 -3.34
CA LEU A 83 34.21 9.57 -3.63
C LEU A 83 33.01 9.89 -2.72
N VAL A 84 32.10 8.93 -2.52
CA VAL A 84 30.93 9.10 -1.64
C VAL A 84 31.39 9.42 -0.22
N GLU A 85 32.34 8.66 0.33
CA GLU A 85 32.85 8.91 1.68
C GLU A 85 33.54 10.27 1.78
N LEU A 86 34.44 10.60 0.83
CA LEU A 86 35.15 11.88 0.82
C LEU A 86 34.18 13.06 0.73
N TYR A 87 33.20 12.98 -0.16
CA TYR A 87 32.18 14.01 -0.33
C TYR A 87 31.35 14.19 0.94
N ALA A 88 30.85 13.10 1.52
CA ALA A 88 30.03 13.15 2.73
C ALA A 88 30.80 13.77 3.91
N ARG A 89 32.07 13.40 4.10
CA ARG A 89 32.93 14.00 5.13
C ARG A 89 33.23 15.48 4.86
N HIS A 90 33.56 15.82 3.61
CA HIS A 90 33.92 17.20 3.25
C HIS A 90 32.73 18.16 3.38
N THR A 91 31.52 17.70 3.08
CA THR A 91 30.29 18.51 3.12
C THR A 91 29.56 18.47 4.47
N GLY A 92 30.06 17.72 5.45
CA GLY A 92 29.43 17.59 6.77
C GLY A 92 28.18 16.70 6.78
N LEU A 93 27.98 15.84 5.77
CA LEU A 93 26.88 14.87 5.67
C LEU A 93 27.21 13.51 6.30
N TRP A 94 28.42 13.35 6.83
CA TRP A 94 28.82 12.16 7.58
C TRP A 94 28.23 12.18 8.99
N SER A 95 27.76 11.04 9.49
CA SER A 95 27.08 10.86 10.79
C SER A 95 27.73 11.60 11.96
N ASP A 96 29.04 11.47 12.16
CA ASP A 96 29.76 12.13 13.28
C ASP A 96 29.65 13.67 13.23
N SER A 97 29.60 14.25 12.02
CA SER A 97 29.43 15.69 11.80
C SER A 97 28.03 16.19 12.14
N LEU A 98 27.06 15.28 12.28
CA LEU A 98 25.67 15.60 12.61
C LEU A 98 25.37 15.44 14.12
N SER A 99 26.37 15.13 14.94
CA SER A 99 26.20 14.89 16.39
C SER A 99 25.68 16.09 17.18
N GLU A 100 25.87 17.31 16.68
CA GLU A 100 25.40 18.56 17.29
C GLU A 100 24.14 19.15 16.64
N VAL A 101 23.50 18.41 15.71
CA VAL A 101 22.25 18.87 15.07
C VAL A 101 21.16 19.08 16.11
N GLN A 102 20.46 20.21 16.00
CA GLN A 102 19.33 20.54 16.86
C GLN A 102 18.02 20.25 16.12
N TYR A 103 17.22 19.36 16.70
CA TYR A 103 15.86 19.07 16.21
C TYR A 103 14.83 19.80 17.06
N GLU A 104 13.80 20.35 16.42
CA GLU A 104 12.66 20.99 17.09
C GLU A 104 11.96 20.04 18.08
N ARG A 105 11.89 18.75 17.72
CA ARG A 105 11.30 17.70 18.53
C ARG A 105 12.18 16.46 18.50
N VAL A 106 12.53 15.95 19.68
CA VAL A 106 13.27 14.70 19.85
C VAL A 106 12.34 13.62 20.40
N LEU A 107 12.39 12.44 19.78
CA LEU A 107 11.65 11.25 20.18
C LEU A 107 12.66 10.15 20.54
N SER A 108 12.39 9.41 21.61
CA SER A 108 13.27 8.31 22.05
C SER A 108 12.55 6.98 21.95
N PHE A 109 13.23 5.96 21.43
CA PHE A 109 12.70 4.60 21.29
C PHE A 109 13.79 3.59 21.70
N ASP A 110 13.45 2.67 22.60
CA ASP A 110 14.35 1.66 23.12
C ASP A 110 14.27 0.37 22.28
N LEU A 111 15.33 0.07 21.53
CA LEU A 111 15.41 -1.14 20.69
C LEU A 111 15.31 -2.43 21.50
N SER A 112 15.72 -2.43 22.78
CA SER A 112 15.67 -3.63 23.63
C SER A 112 14.25 -4.02 24.03
N SER A 113 13.29 -3.10 23.89
CA SER A 113 11.87 -3.37 24.15
C SER A 113 11.18 -4.17 23.03
N VAL A 114 11.83 -4.32 21.88
CA VAL A 114 11.25 -4.98 20.71
C VAL A 114 11.25 -6.49 20.92
N VAL A 115 10.06 -7.07 20.77
CA VAL A 115 9.83 -8.52 20.79
C VAL A 115 9.34 -8.98 19.43
N ARG A 116 9.38 -10.29 19.17
CA ARG A 116 8.76 -10.89 17.99
C ARG A 116 7.29 -10.48 17.90
N ASN A 117 6.88 -9.95 16.76
CA ASN A 117 5.55 -9.36 16.61
C ASN A 117 5.02 -9.47 15.17
N MET A 118 3.74 -9.12 15.05
CA MET A 118 3.02 -8.99 13.79
C MET A 118 2.23 -7.68 13.82
N ALA A 119 1.76 -7.22 12.67
CA ALA A 119 0.79 -6.13 12.61
C ALA A 119 -0.50 -6.59 11.94
N GLY A 120 -1.62 -6.31 12.60
CA GLY A 120 -2.95 -6.65 12.14
C GLY A 120 -3.91 -6.94 13.30
N PRO A 121 -5.17 -7.26 12.96
CA PRO A 121 -5.64 -7.41 11.60
C PRO A 121 -5.88 -6.09 10.86
N SER A 122 -5.61 -6.10 9.55
CA SER A 122 -6.01 -5.09 8.58
C SER A 122 -5.62 -3.63 8.84
N ASN A 123 -4.67 -3.43 9.73
CA ASN A 123 -4.09 -2.15 10.07
C ASN A 123 -2.56 -2.31 10.28
N PRO A 124 -1.71 -1.62 9.49
CA PRO A 124 -0.25 -1.75 9.58
C PRO A 124 0.36 -1.28 10.90
N HIS A 125 -0.33 -0.42 11.66
CA HIS A 125 0.13 0.07 12.95
C HIS A 125 -0.57 -0.62 14.14
N ALA A 126 -1.44 -1.59 13.89
CA ALA A 126 -2.02 -2.44 14.94
C ALA A 126 -1.03 -3.56 15.30
N ARG A 127 0.07 -3.22 15.95
CA ARG A 127 1.09 -4.19 16.35
C ARG A 127 0.55 -5.11 17.46
N VAL A 128 0.88 -6.40 17.37
CA VAL A 128 0.62 -7.40 18.40
C VAL A 128 1.88 -8.25 18.56
N ALA A 129 2.40 -8.37 19.79
CA ALA A 129 3.46 -9.32 20.08
C ALA A 129 2.95 -10.75 19.86
N THR A 130 3.78 -11.65 19.32
CA THR A 130 3.35 -13.03 19.04
C THR A 130 2.89 -13.76 20.31
N ALA A 131 3.51 -13.46 21.46
CA ALA A 131 3.11 -13.97 22.77
C ALA A 131 1.72 -13.48 23.25
N ASP A 132 1.20 -12.38 22.69
CA ASP A 132 -0.07 -11.77 23.09
C ASP A 132 -1.23 -12.11 22.14
N LEU A 133 -1.00 -12.92 21.09
CA LEU A 133 -2.01 -13.23 20.08
C LEU A 133 -3.27 -13.87 20.69
N ALA A 134 -3.10 -14.76 21.67
CA ALA A 134 -4.22 -15.41 22.36
C ALA A 134 -5.01 -14.41 23.22
N ALA A 135 -4.32 -13.54 23.96
CA ALA A 135 -4.95 -12.49 24.76
C ALA A 135 -5.72 -11.47 23.92
N ARG A 136 -5.32 -11.28 22.65
CA ARG A 136 -6.01 -10.44 21.67
C ARG A 136 -7.12 -11.17 20.91
N GLY A 137 -7.35 -12.45 21.18
CA GLY A 137 -8.35 -13.28 20.48
C GLY A 137 -8.02 -13.52 19.00
N ILE A 138 -6.76 -13.35 18.61
CA ILE A 138 -6.26 -13.67 17.27
C ILE A 138 -5.94 -15.17 17.23
N ALA A 139 -5.06 -15.63 18.11
CA ALA A 139 -4.88 -17.05 18.40
C ALA A 139 -6.00 -17.55 19.35
N GLY A 140 -6.35 -18.83 19.27
CA GLY A 140 -7.43 -19.40 20.06
C GLY A 140 -7.71 -20.86 19.72
N GLN A 141 -8.75 -21.44 20.31
CA GLN A 141 -9.15 -22.81 19.98
C GLN A 141 -9.63 -22.90 18.53
N TRP A 142 -9.17 -23.94 17.84
CA TRP A 142 -9.55 -24.28 16.48
C TRP A 142 -9.55 -25.80 16.33
N ASP A 143 -10.40 -26.30 15.44
CA ASP A 143 -10.54 -27.74 15.19
C ASP A 143 -9.83 -28.11 13.89
N GLU A 144 -8.95 -29.10 13.94
CA GLU A 144 -8.41 -29.75 12.73
C GLU A 144 -9.37 -30.85 12.30
N VAL A 145 -10.17 -30.56 11.27
CA VAL A 145 -11.02 -31.56 10.61
C VAL A 145 -10.30 -32.04 9.35
N PRO A 146 -9.95 -33.34 9.23
CA PRO A 146 -9.24 -33.86 8.07
C PRO A 146 -9.93 -33.50 6.75
N GLY A 147 -9.18 -32.90 5.82
CA GLY A 147 -9.68 -32.50 4.51
C GLY A 147 -10.48 -31.20 4.47
N GLN A 148 -10.60 -30.47 5.59
CA GLN A 148 -11.27 -29.17 5.64
C GLN A 148 -10.32 -28.07 6.12
N MET A 149 -10.57 -26.85 5.68
CA MET A 149 -9.89 -25.67 6.22
C MET A 149 -10.46 -25.30 7.61
N PRO A 150 -9.60 -24.94 8.57
CA PRO A 150 -10.03 -24.47 9.89
C PRO A 150 -10.52 -23.02 9.86
N ASP A 151 -11.19 -22.57 10.93
CA ASP A 151 -11.37 -21.14 11.17
C ASP A 151 -10.01 -20.44 11.22
N GLY A 152 -9.93 -19.23 10.67
CA GLY A 152 -8.69 -18.46 10.60
C GLY A 152 -7.67 -19.02 9.61
N ALA A 153 -8.06 -19.93 8.71
CA ALA A 153 -7.18 -20.55 7.73
C ALA A 153 -6.30 -19.50 7.01
N VAL A 154 -4.99 -19.72 7.02
CA VAL A 154 -4.04 -18.91 6.26
C VAL A 154 -4.09 -19.39 4.81
N ILE A 155 -4.81 -18.70 3.95
CA ILE A 155 -4.97 -19.08 2.53
C ILE A 155 -3.86 -18.51 1.65
N ILE A 156 -3.14 -17.49 2.13
CA ILE A 156 -2.01 -16.87 1.46
C ILE A 156 -0.87 -16.72 2.47
N ALA A 157 0.31 -17.26 2.14
CA ALA A 157 1.55 -17.05 2.88
C ALA A 157 2.64 -16.53 1.92
N ALA A 158 2.90 -15.22 1.91
CA ALA A 158 3.75 -14.62 0.89
C ALA A 158 5.00 -13.95 1.47
N ILE A 159 6.18 -14.49 1.12
CA ILE A 159 7.44 -13.76 1.26
C ILE A 159 7.52 -12.82 0.06
N THR A 160 7.21 -11.55 0.28
CA THR A 160 7.03 -10.54 -0.75
C THR A 160 7.55 -9.18 -0.28
N SER A 161 7.37 -8.16 -1.11
CA SER A 161 7.68 -6.75 -0.87
C SER A 161 9.17 -6.40 -0.85
N CYS A 162 9.48 -5.23 -1.40
CA CYS A 162 10.79 -4.61 -1.26
C CYS A 162 11.15 -4.31 0.20
N THR A 163 10.15 -4.17 1.09
CA THR A 163 10.35 -3.93 2.54
C THR A 163 11.28 -4.96 3.17
N ASN A 164 11.04 -6.25 2.91
CA ASN A 164 11.76 -7.34 3.56
C ASN A 164 12.68 -8.12 2.61
N THR A 165 12.34 -8.21 1.32
CA THR A 165 13.16 -8.97 0.35
C THR A 165 14.42 -8.24 -0.11
N SER A 166 14.53 -6.94 0.19
CA SER A 166 15.77 -6.18 -0.01
C SER A 166 16.78 -6.39 1.11
N ASN A 167 16.37 -6.95 2.25
CA ASN A 167 17.23 -7.25 3.40
C ASN A 167 17.67 -8.72 3.35
N PRO A 168 18.94 -9.04 3.01
CA PRO A 168 19.38 -10.42 2.89
C PRO A 168 19.23 -11.23 4.17
N ARG A 169 19.39 -10.58 5.35
CA ARG A 169 19.24 -11.23 6.66
C ARG A 169 17.85 -11.83 6.82
N ASN A 170 16.81 -11.09 6.43
CA ASN A 170 15.41 -11.54 6.54
C ASN A 170 15.10 -12.72 5.60
N VAL A 171 15.58 -12.67 4.36
CA VAL A 171 15.32 -13.74 3.38
C VAL A 171 16.11 -15.00 3.70
N ILE A 172 17.37 -14.86 4.14
CA ILE A 172 18.20 -15.98 4.59
C ILE A 172 17.61 -16.61 5.86
N ALA A 173 17.10 -15.82 6.82
CA ALA A 173 16.42 -16.36 8.00
C ALA A 173 15.19 -17.20 7.62
N ALA A 174 14.41 -16.79 6.61
CA ALA A 174 13.29 -17.60 6.11
C ALA A 174 13.76 -18.91 5.46
N GLY A 175 14.83 -18.86 4.66
CA GLY A 175 15.42 -20.06 4.06
C GLY A 175 15.97 -21.03 5.10
N LEU A 176 16.63 -20.53 6.15
CA LEU A 176 17.14 -21.34 7.25
C LEU A 176 16.02 -21.97 8.08
N LEU A 177 14.94 -21.23 8.34
CA LEU A 177 13.75 -21.79 8.98
C LEU A 177 13.14 -22.90 8.12
N ALA A 178 13.03 -22.70 6.81
CA ALA A 178 12.54 -23.72 5.88
C ALA A 178 13.42 -24.97 5.90
N ARG A 179 14.74 -24.80 5.84
CA ARG A 179 15.72 -25.88 5.95
C ARG A 179 15.57 -26.67 7.25
N ASN A 180 15.41 -25.97 8.37
CA ASN A 180 15.25 -26.61 9.68
C ASN A 180 13.93 -27.38 9.77
N ALA A 181 12.85 -26.83 9.21
CA ALA A 181 11.56 -27.51 9.11
C ALA A 181 11.61 -28.77 8.23
N ASN A 182 12.24 -28.70 7.04
CA ASN A 182 12.38 -29.84 6.13
C ASN A 182 13.20 -30.98 6.73
N ARG A 183 14.28 -30.67 7.46
CA ARG A 183 15.09 -31.67 8.19
C ARG A 183 14.29 -32.47 9.22
N LEU A 184 13.22 -31.87 9.74
CA LEU A 184 12.32 -32.49 10.72
C LEU A 184 11.03 -33.03 10.08
N GLY A 185 10.91 -33.01 8.75
CA GLY A 185 9.76 -33.52 8.01
C GLY A 185 8.48 -32.69 8.17
N LEU A 186 8.59 -31.43 8.60
CA LEU A 186 7.44 -30.52 8.66
C LEU A 186 7.05 -30.06 7.25
N LEU A 187 5.75 -29.94 7.00
CA LEU A 187 5.20 -29.55 5.71
C LEU A 187 4.25 -28.36 5.86
N ARG A 188 4.18 -27.54 4.82
CA ARG A 188 3.12 -26.53 4.65
C ARG A 188 1.74 -27.21 4.59
N LYS A 189 0.71 -26.63 5.21
CA LYS A 189 -0.68 -27.12 5.05
C LYS A 189 -1.18 -26.91 3.61
N PRO A 190 -1.90 -27.87 3.01
CA PRO A 190 -2.18 -27.91 1.57
C PRO A 190 -2.94 -26.69 1.04
N TRP A 191 -3.84 -26.12 1.85
CA TRP A 191 -4.65 -24.95 1.47
C TRP A 191 -3.89 -23.61 1.41
N VAL A 192 -2.66 -23.58 1.92
CA VAL A 192 -1.88 -22.34 2.02
C VAL A 192 -1.21 -22.01 0.69
N LYS A 193 -1.72 -21.09 -0.12
CA LYS A 193 -0.99 -20.65 -1.31
C LYS A 193 0.26 -19.85 -0.88
N SER A 194 1.42 -20.50 -0.94
CA SER A 194 2.72 -19.93 -0.60
C SER A 194 3.43 -19.35 -1.83
N SER A 195 4.24 -18.31 -1.63
CA SER A 195 5.01 -17.70 -2.72
C SER A 195 6.23 -16.94 -2.21
N LEU A 196 7.33 -16.99 -2.97
CA LEU A 196 8.47 -16.08 -2.83
C LEU A 196 8.50 -15.12 -4.02
N ALA A 197 8.45 -13.82 -3.76
CA ALA A 197 8.55 -12.77 -4.77
C ALA A 197 9.67 -11.79 -4.41
N PRO A 198 10.91 -12.06 -4.85
CA PRO A 198 12.05 -11.23 -4.49
C PRO A 198 12.03 -9.85 -5.15
N GLY A 199 12.55 -8.85 -4.45
CA GLY A 199 12.68 -7.49 -4.99
C GLY A 199 13.72 -7.34 -6.10
N SER A 200 14.64 -8.31 -6.25
CA SER A 200 15.62 -8.33 -7.34
C SER A 200 16.07 -9.75 -7.67
N LYS A 201 16.67 -9.92 -8.86
CA LYS A 201 17.28 -11.19 -9.29
C LYS A 201 18.47 -11.60 -8.40
N THR A 202 19.12 -10.65 -7.74
CA THR A 202 20.25 -10.92 -6.84
C THR A 202 19.85 -11.80 -5.65
N VAL A 203 18.59 -11.71 -5.21
CA VAL A 203 18.06 -12.54 -4.12
C VAL A 203 18.11 -14.03 -4.45
N ALA A 204 17.70 -14.39 -5.66
CA ALA A 204 17.77 -15.79 -6.10
C ALA A 204 19.23 -16.27 -6.12
N LEU A 205 20.16 -15.45 -6.62
CA LEU A 205 21.59 -15.81 -6.71
C LEU A 205 22.22 -16.10 -5.34
N TYR A 206 21.93 -15.31 -4.31
CA TYR A 206 22.49 -15.59 -2.98
C TYR A 206 21.75 -16.71 -2.24
N LEU A 207 20.47 -16.95 -2.52
CA LEU A 207 19.75 -18.11 -1.98
C LEU A 207 20.27 -19.42 -2.57
N ASP A 208 20.58 -19.43 -3.87
CA ASP A 208 21.23 -20.56 -4.55
C ASP A 208 22.63 -20.81 -3.97
N ALA A 209 23.44 -19.75 -3.83
CA ALA A 209 24.77 -19.85 -3.24
C ALA A 209 24.75 -20.31 -1.77
N ALA A 210 23.69 -19.98 -1.03
CA ALA A 210 23.47 -20.44 0.34
C ALA A 210 22.93 -21.88 0.42
N GLY A 211 22.51 -22.48 -0.70
CA GLY A 211 21.83 -23.78 -0.72
C GLY A 211 20.44 -23.76 -0.07
N LEU A 212 19.74 -22.61 -0.09
CA LEU A 212 18.46 -22.41 0.57
C LEU A 212 17.26 -22.35 -0.40
N THR A 213 17.50 -22.23 -1.70
CA THR A 213 16.43 -22.19 -2.71
C THR A 213 15.58 -23.45 -2.69
N SER A 214 16.21 -24.63 -2.76
CA SER A 214 15.49 -25.91 -2.73
C SER A 214 14.72 -26.13 -1.43
N GLU A 215 15.24 -25.62 -0.31
CA GLU A 215 14.59 -25.72 0.99
C GLU A 215 13.29 -24.91 1.04
N LEU A 216 13.31 -23.69 0.48
CA LEU A 216 12.11 -22.86 0.32
C LEU A 216 11.11 -23.49 -0.64
N GLU A 217 11.58 -23.99 -1.79
CA GLU A 217 10.74 -24.65 -2.80
C GLU A 217 10.04 -25.89 -2.25
N GLN A 218 10.71 -26.70 -1.42
CA GLN A 218 10.13 -27.88 -0.79
C GLN A 218 8.94 -27.55 0.13
N LEU A 219 8.95 -26.37 0.78
CA LEU A 219 7.80 -25.86 1.53
C LEU A 219 6.80 -25.07 0.67
N GLY A 220 7.01 -25.01 -0.64
CA GLY A 220 6.13 -24.33 -1.61
C GLY A 220 6.44 -22.85 -1.80
N PHE A 221 7.58 -22.34 -1.32
CA PHE A 221 8.02 -20.95 -1.52
C PHE A 221 8.93 -20.82 -2.75
N GLY A 222 8.43 -21.26 -3.91
CA GLY A 222 9.12 -21.03 -5.18
C GLY A 222 9.13 -19.56 -5.59
N VAL A 223 10.16 -19.16 -6.34
CA VAL A 223 10.25 -17.82 -6.92
C VAL A 223 9.17 -17.68 -8.01
N VAL A 224 8.14 -16.88 -7.74
CA VAL A 224 7.02 -16.68 -8.68
C VAL A 224 7.25 -15.52 -9.65
N ALA A 225 7.95 -14.47 -9.19
CA ALA A 225 8.28 -13.30 -9.98
C ALA A 225 9.28 -12.40 -9.24
N PHE A 226 10.00 -11.57 -9.99
CA PHE A 226 10.78 -10.44 -9.45
C PHE A 226 9.95 -9.15 -9.51
N ALA A 227 8.89 -9.08 -8.69
CA ALA A 227 7.88 -8.02 -8.75
C ALA A 227 7.11 -7.86 -7.41
N CYS A 228 6.27 -6.83 -7.32
CA CYS A 228 5.47 -6.54 -6.12
C CYS A 228 4.50 -7.67 -5.72
N THR A 229 3.87 -8.36 -6.69
CA THR A 229 2.99 -9.53 -6.47
C THR A 229 1.97 -9.34 -5.32
N THR A 230 1.95 -10.21 -4.31
CA THR A 230 1.02 -10.16 -3.18
C THR A 230 1.08 -8.84 -2.40
N CYS A 231 2.22 -8.13 -2.37
CA CYS A 231 2.34 -6.84 -1.67
C CYS A 231 1.40 -5.75 -2.20
N ASN A 232 1.11 -5.74 -3.52
CA ASN A 232 0.18 -4.78 -4.13
C ASN A 232 -1.21 -5.36 -4.43
N GLY A 233 -1.51 -6.57 -3.94
CA GLY A 233 -2.78 -7.27 -4.17
C GLY A 233 -2.80 -8.16 -5.42
N MET A 234 -1.68 -8.30 -6.14
CA MET A 234 -1.53 -9.26 -7.24
C MET A 234 -1.16 -10.63 -6.70
N SER A 235 -2.03 -11.19 -5.86
CA SER A 235 -1.88 -12.50 -5.22
C SER A 235 -2.32 -13.66 -6.12
N GLY A 236 -3.05 -13.38 -7.21
CA GLY A 236 -3.52 -14.35 -8.20
C GLY A 236 -4.61 -15.30 -7.67
N ALA A 237 -5.25 -16.06 -8.57
CA ALA A 237 -6.35 -16.96 -8.22
C ALA A 237 -5.97 -18.05 -7.19
N LEU A 238 -6.92 -18.42 -6.32
CA LEU A 238 -6.80 -19.61 -5.48
C LEU A 238 -7.16 -20.88 -6.27
N ASP A 239 -6.83 -22.03 -5.71
CA ASP A 239 -7.39 -23.30 -6.20
C ASP A 239 -8.93 -23.22 -6.12
N PRO A 240 -9.67 -23.58 -7.19
CA PRO A 240 -11.13 -23.50 -7.19
C PRO A 240 -11.81 -24.24 -6.04
N LEU A 241 -11.24 -25.36 -5.56
CA LEU A 241 -11.79 -26.11 -4.43
C LEU A 241 -11.64 -25.35 -3.12
N ILE A 242 -10.48 -24.72 -2.91
CA ILE A 242 -10.22 -23.84 -1.75
C ILE A 242 -11.17 -22.65 -1.79
N GLN A 243 -11.30 -22.00 -2.95
CA GLN A 243 -12.21 -20.87 -3.13
C GLN A 243 -13.66 -21.26 -2.84
N GLN A 244 -14.12 -22.38 -3.39
CA GLN A 244 -15.48 -22.86 -3.20
C GLN A 244 -15.77 -23.17 -1.73
N GLU A 245 -14.83 -23.80 -1.02
CA GLU A 245 -14.97 -24.09 0.40
C GLU A 245 -15.08 -22.82 1.26
N ILE A 246 -14.31 -21.77 0.95
CA ILE A 246 -14.43 -20.46 1.63
C ILE A 246 -15.83 -19.89 1.47
N ILE A 247 -16.38 -19.96 0.25
CA ILE A 247 -17.71 -19.43 -0.09
C ILE A 247 -18.80 -20.25 0.60
N ASP A 248 -18.80 -21.57 0.43
CA ASP A 248 -19.85 -22.46 0.93
C ASP A 248 -19.98 -22.44 2.46
N ARG A 249 -18.86 -22.24 3.17
CA ARG A 249 -18.81 -22.25 4.63
C ARG A 249 -18.76 -20.85 5.25
N ASP A 250 -18.77 -19.79 4.43
CA ASP A 250 -18.49 -18.41 4.85
C ASP A 250 -17.22 -18.30 5.74
N LEU A 251 -16.18 -19.06 5.37
CA LEU A 251 -15.03 -19.28 6.23
C LEU A 251 -14.29 -17.98 6.52
N TYR A 252 -13.87 -17.80 7.77
CA TYR A 252 -12.97 -16.72 8.13
C TYR A 252 -11.53 -17.06 7.70
N ALA A 253 -11.19 -16.70 6.47
CA ALA A 253 -9.87 -16.92 5.89
C ALA A 253 -8.97 -15.68 5.99
N THR A 254 -7.66 -15.89 6.13
CA THR A 254 -6.66 -14.85 6.37
C THR A 254 -5.44 -14.95 5.45
N ALA A 255 -4.66 -13.86 5.38
CA ALA A 255 -3.38 -13.82 4.69
C ALA A 255 -2.25 -13.40 5.65
N VAL A 256 -1.08 -14.01 5.52
CA VAL A 256 0.14 -13.61 6.24
C VAL A 256 1.21 -13.27 5.20
N LEU A 257 1.79 -12.07 5.29
CA LEU A 257 2.76 -11.62 4.29
C LEU A 257 3.86 -10.75 4.89
N SER A 258 5.03 -10.75 4.25
CA SER A 258 6.14 -9.85 4.59
C SER A 258 6.05 -8.49 3.89
N GLY A 259 4.83 -7.99 3.71
CA GLY A 259 4.55 -6.67 3.14
C GLY A 259 4.66 -5.54 4.15
N ASN A 260 4.23 -4.34 3.74
CA ASN A 260 4.09 -3.16 4.61
C ASN A 260 2.62 -2.73 4.81
N ARG A 261 1.66 -3.34 4.09
CA ARG A 261 0.24 -2.97 4.14
C ARG A 261 -0.66 -4.20 4.13
N ASN A 262 -1.69 -4.16 4.96
CA ASN A 262 -2.63 -5.26 5.16
C ASN A 262 -4.10 -4.83 5.17
N PHE A 263 -4.45 -3.61 4.72
CA PHE A 263 -5.83 -3.12 4.70
C PHE A 263 -6.85 -4.11 4.07
N ASP A 264 -8.09 -4.06 4.55
CA ASP A 264 -9.16 -4.95 4.09
C ASP A 264 -9.32 -4.93 2.56
N GLY A 265 -9.46 -6.12 1.96
CA GLY A 265 -9.63 -6.30 0.51
C GLY A 265 -8.39 -6.02 -0.34
N ARG A 266 -7.26 -5.60 0.26
CA ARG A 266 -6.03 -5.30 -0.47
C ARG A 266 -5.30 -6.54 -0.97
N ILE A 267 -5.16 -7.56 -0.12
CA ILE A 267 -4.24 -8.69 -0.37
C ILE A 267 -4.87 -9.72 -1.31
N HIS A 268 -6.06 -10.19 -0.99
CA HIS A 268 -6.81 -11.16 -1.79
C HIS A 268 -8.31 -10.95 -1.50
N PRO A 269 -9.22 -11.02 -2.50
CA PRO A 269 -10.66 -10.84 -2.29
C PRO A 269 -11.28 -11.78 -1.23
N TYR A 270 -10.86 -13.05 -1.21
CA TYR A 270 -11.30 -14.05 -0.21
C TYR A 270 -10.56 -14.03 1.14
N ALA A 271 -9.56 -13.16 1.32
CA ALA A 271 -8.92 -12.99 2.63
C ALA A 271 -9.68 -11.91 3.41
N LYS A 272 -10.43 -12.30 4.45
CA LYS A 272 -11.20 -11.35 5.28
C LYS A 272 -10.27 -10.40 6.05
N GLN A 273 -9.10 -10.89 6.47
CA GLN A 273 -8.08 -10.10 7.16
C GLN A 273 -6.68 -10.49 6.72
N ALA A 274 -5.72 -9.57 6.87
CA ALA A 274 -4.32 -9.82 6.60
C ALA A 274 -3.40 -9.35 7.72
N PHE A 275 -2.25 -10.01 7.84
CA PHE A 275 -1.24 -9.75 8.87
C PHE A 275 0.14 -9.56 8.25
N LEU A 276 0.86 -8.54 8.72
CA LEU A 276 2.25 -8.30 8.38
C LEU A 276 3.14 -9.07 9.37
N ALA A 277 4.12 -9.80 8.84
CA ALA A 277 5.06 -10.57 9.64
C ALA A 277 6.44 -10.63 8.96
N SER A 278 7.48 -10.99 9.72
CA SER A 278 8.80 -11.25 9.16
C SER A 278 8.78 -12.44 8.19
N PRO A 279 9.64 -12.50 7.16
CA PRO A 279 9.72 -13.66 6.27
C PRO A 279 9.80 -15.03 6.97
N PRO A 280 10.59 -15.26 8.04
CA PRO A 280 10.53 -16.54 8.76
C PRO A 280 9.17 -16.79 9.43
N LEU A 281 8.50 -15.78 10.00
CA LEU A 281 7.15 -15.97 10.52
C LEU A 281 6.14 -16.34 9.42
N VAL A 282 6.28 -15.81 8.20
CA VAL A 282 5.43 -16.21 7.06
C VAL A 282 5.58 -17.71 6.79
N VAL A 283 6.81 -18.24 6.79
CA VAL A 283 7.05 -19.68 6.61
C VAL A 283 6.44 -20.49 7.77
N ALA A 284 6.60 -20.02 9.01
CA ALA A 284 6.03 -20.68 10.19
C ALA A 284 4.49 -20.77 10.13
N TYR A 285 3.80 -19.69 9.73
CA TYR A 285 2.35 -19.71 9.55
C TYR A 285 1.89 -20.53 8.34
N ALA A 286 2.74 -20.74 7.35
CA ALA A 286 2.44 -21.67 6.27
C ALA A 286 2.43 -23.14 6.75
N ILE A 287 3.30 -23.47 7.71
CA ILE A 287 3.32 -24.79 8.36
C ILE A 287 2.13 -24.93 9.32
N ALA A 288 1.83 -23.90 10.11
CA ALA A 288 0.68 -23.91 11.02
C ALA A 288 -0.66 -23.96 10.27
N GLY A 289 -0.80 -23.17 9.21
CA GLY A 289 -1.97 -23.13 8.31
C GLY A 289 -3.20 -22.39 8.84
N THR A 290 -3.17 -21.84 10.06
CA THR A 290 -4.21 -20.96 10.60
C THR A 290 -3.61 -19.88 11.48
N ILE A 291 -4.21 -18.68 11.48
CA ILE A 291 -3.86 -17.60 12.41
C ILE A 291 -4.34 -17.90 13.84
N ARG A 292 -5.22 -18.90 14.02
CA ARG A 292 -5.69 -19.35 15.34
C ARG A 292 -4.62 -20.09 16.12
N PHE A 293 -3.57 -20.57 15.44
CA PHE A 293 -2.45 -21.29 16.04
C PHE A 293 -1.64 -20.35 16.95
N ASP A 294 -1.39 -20.77 18.20
CA ASP A 294 -0.45 -20.07 19.08
C ASP A 294 0.98 -20.38 18.61
N ILE A 295 1.52 -19.50 17.76
CA ILE A 295 2.80 -19.71 17.10
C ILE A 295 3.99 -19.86 18.05
N GLU A 296 3.87 -19.40 19.30
CA GLU A 296 4.92 -19.56 20.32
C GLU A 296 4.78 -20.89 21.08
N ASN A 297 3.54 -21.31 21.36
CA ASN A 297 3.25 -22.37 22.34
C ASN A 297 2.55 -23.61 21.78
N ASP A 298 2.18 -23.67 20.51
CA ASP A 298 1.59 -24.86 19.90
C ASP A 298 2.67 -25.74 19.24
N VAL A 299 2.29 -26.97 18.90
CA VAL A 299 3.16 -27.98 18.29
C VAL A 299 2.98 -27.91 16.77
N LEU A 300 4.04 -27.57 16.04
CA LEU A 300 4.03 -27.51 14.56
C LEU A 300 4.00 -28.90 13.92
N GLY A 301 4.54 -29.89 14.63
CA GLY A 301 4.52 -31.30 14.23
C GLY A 301 5.34 -32.16 15.19
N VAL A 302 5.41 -33.45 14.89
CA VAL A 302 6.20 -34.42 15.69
C VAL A 302 7.26 -35.03 14.78
N ALA A 303 8.53 -34.93 15.18
CA ALA A 303 9.66 -35.51 14.47
C ALA A 303 10.42 -36.43 15.43
N GLU A 304 10.68 -37.67 15.01
CA GLU A 304 11.38 -38.67 15.83
C GLU A 304 10.77 -38.85 17.25
N GLY A 305 9.44 -38.70 17.37
CA GLY A 305 8.73 -38.80 18.65
C GLY A 305 8.83 -37.55 19.56
N ARG A 306 9.47 -36.46 19.10
CA ARG A 306 9.56 -35.18 19.80
C ARG A 306 8.59 -34.16 19.22
N GLU A 307 7.88 -33.43 20.09
CA GLU A 307 7.12 -32.24 19.71
C GLU A 307 8.05 -31.13 19.21
N ILE A 308 7.78 -30.63 18.00
CA ILE A 308 8.53 -29.55 17.38
C ILE A 308 7.72 -28.26 17.47
N ARG A 309 8.35 -27.22 18.01
CA ARG A 309 7.77 -25.89 18.21
C ARG A 309 8.60 -24.85 17.45
N LEU A 310 8.09 -23.62 17.33
CA LEU A 310 8.80 -22.57 16.59
C LEU A 310 10.25 -22.38 17.06
N LYS A 311 10.48 -22.39 18.38
CA LYS A 311 11.81 -22.25 18.98
C LYS A 311 12.82 -23.33 18.55
N ASP A 312 12.34 -24.52 18.16
CA ASP A 312 13.19 -25.64 17.78
C ASP A 312 13.72 -25.52 16.33
N ILE A 313 13.05 -24.70 15.51
CA ILE A 313 13.41 -24.48 14.09
C ILE A 313 13.88 -23.05 13.80
N TRP A 314 13.74 -22.13 14.75
CA TRP A 314 14.16 -20.73 14.60
C TRP A 314 15.69 -20.62 14.49
N PRO A 315 16.24 -20.03 13.41
CA PRO A 315 17.69 -19.89 13.27
C PRO A 315 18.27 -18.88 14.28
N SER A 316 19.50 -19.11 14.73
CA SER A 316 20.21 -18.16 15.59
C SER A 316 20.81 -17.01 14.77
N ASP A 317 21.08 -15.88 15.42
CA ASP A 317 21.69 -14.72 14.77
C ASP A 317 23.07 -15.05 14.19
N GLU A 318 23.86 -15.82 14.94
CA GLU A 318 25.20 -16.25 14.52
C GLU A 318 25.14 -17.11 13.25
N GLU A 319 24.14 -17.98 13.14
CA GLU A 319 23.94 -18.78 11.94
C GLU A 319 23.53 -17.92 10.74
N ILE A 320 22.56 -17.01 10.94
CA ILE A 320 22.10 -16.12 9.88
C ILE A 320 23.27 -15.29 9.36
N ASP A 321 24.04 -14.67 10.25
CA ASP A 321 25.15 -13.79 9.89
C ASP A 321 26.28 -14.56 9.19
N ALA A 322 26.59 -15.78 9.63
CA ALA A 322 27.55 -16.64 8.96
C ALA A 322 27.12 -16.97 7.51
N VAL A 323 25.84 -17.28 7.29
CA VAL A 323 25.32 -17.59 5.96
C VAL A 323 25.26 -16.34 5.08
N VAL A 324 24.84 -15.19 5.61
CA VAL A 324 24.86 -13.90 4.90
C VAL A 324 26.27 -13.59 4.41
N GLN A 325 27.26 -13.63 5.31
CA GLN A 325 28.67 -13.35 4.97
C GLN A 325 29.22 -14.33 3.93
N ALA A 326 28.81 -15.61 3.98
CA ALA A 326 29.27 -16.63 3.05
C ALA A 326 28.63 -16.52 1.66
N SER A 327 27.37 -16.08 1.56
CA SER A 327 26.55 -16.21 0.34
C SER A 327 26.25 -14.91 -0.40
N VAL A 328 26.22 -13.76 0.28
CA VAL A 328 25.88 -12.47 -0.34
C VAL A 328 27.15 -11.78 -0.82
N LYS A 329 27.31 -11.64 -2.14
CA LYS A 329 28.57 -11.23 -2.77
C LYS A 329 28.41 -10.11 -3.81
N PRO A 330 29.37 -9.17 -3.93
CA PRO A 330 29.36 -8.11 -4.93
C PRO A 330 29.16 -8.59 -6.37
N GLU A 331 29.71 -9.75 -6.72
CA GLU A 331 29.66 -10.33 -8.05
C GLU A 331 28.21 -10.59 -8.50
N GLN A 332 27.33 -10.98 -7.57
CA GLN A 332 25.91 -11.25 -7.86
C GLN A 332 25.16 -9.96 -8.24
N PHE A 333 25.49 -8.83 -7.61
CA PHE A 333 24.91 -7.53 -7.97
C PHE A 333 25.39 -7.08 -9.34
N ARG A 334 26.69 -7.21 -9.62
CA ARG A 334 27.27 -6.87 -10.92
C ARG A 334 26.68 -7.72 -12.05
N GLN A 335 26.56 -9.04 -11.82
CA GLN A 335 25.96 -9.98 -12.78
C GLN A 335 24.53 -9.60 -13.17
N VAL A 336 23.75 -9.06 -12.23
CA VAL A 336 22.36 -8.66 -12.48
C VAL A 336 22.28 -7.27 -13.13
N TYR A 337 22.97 -6.28 -12.57
CA TYR A 337 22.71 -4.88 -12.89
C TYR A 337 23.57 -4.30 -14.02
N ILE A 338 24.80 -4.79 -14.24
CA ILE A 338 25.62 -4.30 -15.35
C ILE A 338 24.94 -4.58 -16.70
N PRO A 339 24.47 -5.82 -17.00
CA PRO A 339 23.79 -6.09 -18.26
C PRO A 339 22.44 -5.38 -18.36
N MET A 340 21.73 -5.20 -17.24
CA MET A 340 20.40 -4.57 -17.21
C MET A 340 20.42 -3.10 -17.64
N PHE A 341 21.52 -2.40 -17.38
CA PHE A 341 21.70 -0.98 -17.72
C PHE A 341 22.73 -0.75 -18.83
N ALA A 342 23.10 -1.80 -19.58
CA ALA A 342 23.98 -1.66 -20.72
C ALA A 342 23.33 -0.77 -21.79
N ILE A 343 24.05 0.26 -22.24
CA ILE A 343 23.61 1.10 -23.34
C ILE A 343 23.99 0.38 -24.64
N GLU A 344 22.99 -0.09 -25.36
CA GLU A 344 23.16 -0.75 -26.65
C GLU A 344 22.53 0.09 -27.77
N GLU A 345 23.19 0.14 -28.93
CA GLU A 345 22.62 0.82 -30.11
C GLU A 345 21.41 0.04 -30.62
N HIS A 346 20.24 0.69 -30.68
CA HIS A 346 19.02 0.06 -31.19
C HIS A 346 19.11 -0.11 -32.71
N SER A 347 19.47 -1.33 -33.13
CA SER A 347 19.51 -1.76 -34.54
C SER A 347 18.14 -2.18 -35.11
N GLY A 348 17.08 -2.09 -34.29
CA GLY A 348 15.72 -2.43 -34.68
C GLY A 348 15.04 -1.39 -35.58
N PRO A 349 13.76 -1.62 -35.93
CA PRO A 349 13.02 -0.72 -36.80
C PRO A 349 12.91 0.69 -36.19
N LYS A 350 13.03 1.72 -37.05
CA LYS A 350 12.78 3.10 -36.63
C LYS A 350 11.33 3.23 -36.19
N VAL A 351 11.12 3.67 -34.95
CA VAL A 351 9.80 3.91 -34.38
C VAL A 351 9.38 5.37 -34.58
N ALA A 352 8.10 5.60 -34.82
CA ALA A 352 7.55 6.96 -34.87
C ALA A 352 7.58 7.59 -33.47
N PRO A 353 7.82 8.90 -33.35
CA PRO A 353 7.87 9.59 -32.06
C PRO A 353 6.48 9.73 -31.41
N LEU A 354 5.41 9.59 -32.19
CA LEU A 354 4.03 9.64 -31.70
C LEU A 354 3.48 8.24 -31.48
N TYR A 355 2.80 8.04 -30.35
CA TYR A 355 2.18 6.77 -30.02
C TYR A 355 0.98 6.48 -30.93
N ASP A 356 1.01 5.33 -31.61
CA ASP A 356 -0.10 4.88 -32.46
C ASP A 356 -1.20 4.23 -31.59
N TRP A 357 -2.21 5.03 -31.25
CA TRP A 357 -3.29 4.61 -30.37
C TRP A 357 -4.15 3.53 -31.03
N ARG A 358 -4.31 2.39 -30.34
CA ARG A 358 -5.10 1.26 -30.82
C ARG A 358 -6.55 1.33 -30.31
N PRO A 359 -7.57 1.48 -31.18
CA PRO A 359 -8.96 1.66 -30.75
C PRO A 359 -9.54 0.53 -29.90
N MET A 360 -9.06 -0.71 -30.08
CA MET A 360 -9.53 -1.88 -29.35
C MET A 360 -8.62 -2.30 -28.17
N SER A 361 -7.65 -1.47 -27.77
CA SER A 361 -6.80 -1.80 -26.61
C SER A 361 -7.56 -1.67 -25.30
N THR A 362 -7.51 -2.70 -24.45
CA THR A 362 -7.98 -2.64 -23.06
C THR A 362 -6.90 -2.23 -22.06
N TYR A 363 -5.69 -1.91 -22.54
CA TYR A 363 -4.54 -1.58 -21.69
C TYR A 363 -4.03 -0.16 -21.87
N ILE A 364 -3.99 0.35 -23.10
CA ILE A 364 -3.44 1.68 -23.41
C ILE A 364 -4.42 2.43 -24.31
N ARG A 365 -5.02 3.50 -23.79
CA ARG A 365 -5.94 4.37 -24.52
C ARG A 365 -5.59 5.83 -24.35
N ARG A 366 -5.90 6.65 -25.37
CA ARG A 366 -5.76 8.10 -25.29
C ARG A 366 -6.71 8.62 -24.22
N PRO A 367 -6.22 9.23 -23.12
CA PRO A 367 -7.09 9.71 -22.06
C PRO A 367 -7.78 11.02 -22.45
N PRO A 368 -8.98 11.32 -21.90
CA PRO A 368 -9.76 12.51 -22.23
C PRO A 368 -9.33 13.75 -21.43
N TYR A 369 -8.06 13.85 -21.01
CA TYR A 369 -7.59 14.93 -20.11
C TYR A 369 -7.67 16.34 -20.71
N TRP A 370 -7.71 16.42 -22.04
CA TRP A 370 -7.71 17.67 -22.80
C TRP A 370 -9.09 18.04 -23.34
N GLU A 371 -10.13 17.30 -22.93
CA GLU A 371 -11.49 17.41 -23.45
C GLU A 371 -12.50 17.35 -22.29
N GLY A 372 -13.76 17.71 -22.58
CA GLY A 372 -14.88 17.51 -21.64
C GLY A 372 -14.69 18.18 -20.28
N ALA A 373 -15.06 17.46 -19.22
CA ALA A 373 -15.10 18.00 -17.85
C ALA A 373 -13.75 18.48 -17.33
N LEU A 374 -12.63 17.87 -17.75
CA LEU A 374 -11.27 18.24 -17.34
C LEU A 374 -10.75 19.51 -18.02
N ALA A 375 -11.25 19.82 -19.21
CA ALA A 375 -10.95 21.06 -19.91
C ALA A 375 -11.92 22.21 -19.54
N GLY A 376 -13.06 21.89 -18.91
CA GLY A 376 -14.07 22.86 -18.51
C GLY A 376 -13.75 23.60 -17.20
N GLU A 377 -14.28 24.81 -17.07
CA GLU A 377 -14.23 25.59 -15.82
C GLU A 377 -15.01 24.88 -14.71
N ARG A 378 -14.45 24.84 -13.48
CA ARG A 378 -15.19 24.35 -12.31
C ARG A 378 -16.14 25.44 -11.83
N THR A 379 -17.42 25.13 -11.73
CA THR A 379 -18.45 26.09 -11.32
C THR A 379 -18.43 26.35 -9.82
N LEU A 380 -18.09 25.32 -9.03
CA LEU A 380 -18.26 25.22 -7.58
C LEU A 380 -19.66 25.63 -7.10
N LYS A 381 -20.68 25.34 -7.91
CA LYS A 381 -22.07 25.72 -7.63
C LYS A 381 -23.03 24.59 -7.93
N GLY A 382 -24.08 24.47 -7.12
CA GLY A 382 -25.13 23.46 -7.27
C GLY A 382 -24.60 22.04 -7.26
N MET A 383 -23.46 21.81 -6.59
CA MET A 383 -22.81 20.50 -6.57
C MET A 383 -23.67 19.51 -5.78
N ARG A 384 -23.68 18.24 -6.21
CA ARG A 384 -24.30 17.14 -5.46
C ARG A 384 -23.25 16.23 -4.85
N ALA A 385 -23.55 15.66 -3.69
CA ALA A 385 -22.67 14.67 -3.09
C ALA A 385 -22.62 13.41 -3.98
N LEU A 386 -21.42 13.02 -4.42
CA LEU A 386 -21.18 11.69 -4.99
C LEU A 386 -21.07 10.64 -3.88
N ALA A 387 -20.45 11.02 -2.75
CA ALA A 387 -20.28 10.18 -1.59
C ALA A 387 -20.16 11.02 -0.30
N VAL A 388 -20.65 10.45 0.79
CA VAL A 388 -20.39 10.90 2.17
C VAL A 388 -19.64 9.78 2.87
N LEU A 389 -18.38 10.02 3.21
CA LEU A 389 -17.44 8.98 3.61
C LEU A 389 -16.97 9.17 5.05
N PRO A 390 -16.74 8.09 5.80
CA PRO A 390 -16.20 8.16 7.15
C PRO A 390 -14.72 8.54 7.17
N ASP A 391 -14.12 8.46 8.37
CA ASP A 391 -12.69 8.63 8.56
C ASP A 391 -11.91 7.48 7.89
N ASN A 392 -10.60 7.68 7.70
CA ASN A 392 -9.64 6.64 7.32
C ASN A 392 -9.85 6.04 5.91
N ILE A 393 -10.50 6.77 5.00
CA ILE A 393 -10.63 6.33 3.61
C ILE A 393 -9.27 6.28 2.92
N THR A 394 -8.81 5.08 2.64
CA THR A 394 -7.55 4.83 1.92
C THR A 394 -7.69 5.04 0.40
N THR A 395 -6.58 5.26 -0.30
CA THR A 395 -6.58 5.27 -1.78
C THR A 395 -6.90 3.91 -2.40
N ASP A 396 -6.83 2.80 -1.65
CA ASP A 396 -7.33 1.49 -2.08
C ASP A 396 -8.87 1.43 -2.07
N HIS A 397 -9.56 2.24 -1.24
CA HIS A 397 -11.01 2.42 -1.34
C HIS A 397 -11.38 3.26 -2.55
N LEU A 398 -10.61 4.33 -2.81
CA LEU A 398 -10.87 5.29 -3.90
C LEU A 398 -10.60 4.71 -5.29
N SER A 399 -9.53 3.91 -5.43
CA SER A 399 -9.11 3.31 -6.68
C SER A 399 -8.34 2.03 -6.36
N PRO A 400 -9.01 0.87 -6.24
CA PRO A 400 -8.38 -0.39 -5.87
C PRO A 400 -7.34 -0.84 -6.89
N SER A 401 -6.43 -1.74 -6.49
CA SER A 401 -5.36 -2.29 -7.34
C SER A 401 -5.40 -3.80 -7.50
N ASN A 402 -6.35 -4.47 -6.82
CA ASN A 402 -6.50 -5.91 -6.78
C ASN A 402 -7.10 -6.47 -8.09
N ALA A 403 -7.35 -7.78 -8.10
CA ALA A 403 -7.96 -8.48 -9.22
C ALA A 403 -9.33 -7.89 -9.60
N ILE A 404 -9.62 -7.86 -10.90
CA ILE A 404 -10.92 -7.43 -11.43
C ILE A 404 -11.86 -8.64 -11.44
N MET A 405 -12.93 -8.57 -10.65
CA MET A 405 -13.97 -9.61 -10.61
C MET A 405 -14.97 -9.42 -11.76
N LEU A 406 -15.52 -10.53 -12.27
CA LEU A 406 -16.50 -10.52 -13.36
C LEU A 406 -17.75 -9.67 -13.06
N ASP A 407 -18.23 -9.67 -11.82
CA ASP A 407 -19.40 -8.92 -11.35
C ASP A 407 -19.12 -7.44 -11.04
N SER A 408 -17.87 -6.99 -11.22
CA SER A 408 -17.51 -5.58 -11.11
C SER A 408 -17.82 -4.81 -12.40
N ALA A 409 -18.00 -3.50 -12.29
CA ALA A 409 -18.26 -2.65 -13.47
C ALA A 409 -17.15 -2.75 -14.52
N ALA A 410 -15.89 -2.90 -14.08
CA ALA A 410 -14.75 -3.11 -14.96
C ALA A 410 -14.75 -4.51 -15.59
N GLY A 411 -15.10 -5.55 -14.82
CA GLY A 411 -15.23 -6.93 -15.32
C GLY A 411 -16.29 -7.04 -16.40
N GLU A 412 -17.48 -6.48 -16.18
CA GLU A 412 -18.54 -6.41 -17.19
C GLU A 412 -18.10 -5.68 -18.47
N TYR A 413 -17.35 -4.58 -18.32
CA TYR A 413 -16.78 -3.86 -19.46
C TYR A 413 -15.75 -4.71 -20.22
N LEU A 414 -14.82 -5.38 -19.53
CA LEU A 414 -13.81 -6.23 -20.14
C LEU A 414 -14.44 -7.47 -20.82
N ALA A 415 -15.45 -8.07 -20.21
CA ALA A 415 -16.26 -9.13 -20.81
C ALA A 415 -16.93 -8.66 -22.10
N LYS A 416 -17.54 -7.45 -22.09
CA LYS A 416 -18.13 -6.83 -23.27
C LYS A 416 -17.10 -6.54 -24.37
N MET A 417 -15.85 -6.27 -23.99
CA MET A 417 -14.73 -6.12 -24.91
C MET A 417 -14.19 -7.46 -25.46
N GLY A 418 -14.74 -8.60 -25.00
CA GLY A 418 -14.42 -9.94 -25.48
C GLY A 418 -13.26 -10.62 -24.77
N LEU A 419 -12.85 -10.14 -23.59
CA LEU A 419 -11.81 -10.80 -22.80
C LEU A 419 -12.42 -11.93 -21.95
N PRO A 420 -11.72 -13.07 -21.80
CA PRO A 420 -12.07 -14.06 -20.80
C PRO A 420 -11.64 -13.57 -19.39
N GLU A 421 -12.26 -14.12 -18.34
CA GLU A 421 -12.07 -13.63 -16.96
C GLU A 421 -10.63 -13.78 -16.47
N GLU A 422 -9.95 -14.86 -16.87
CA GLU A 422 -8.53 -15.08 -16.57
C GLU A 422 -7.59 -13.97 -17.09
N ASP A 423 -8.02 -13.23 -18.11
CA ASP A 423 -7.27 -12.14 -18.73
C ASP A 423 -7.68 -10.75 -18.21
N PHE A 424 -8.68 -10.66 -17.31
CA PHE A 424 -9.07 -9.38 -16.69
C PHE A 424 -7.97 -8.81 -15.81
N ASN A 425 -7.07 -9.66 -15.31
CA ASN A 425 -5.89 -9.24 -14.55
C ASN A 425 -6.30 -8.38 -13.34
N SER A 426 -5.69 -7.20 -13.14
CA SER A 426 -5.94 -6.34 -11.98
C SER A 426 -6.21 -4.90 -12.38
N TYR A 427 -6.87 -4.13 -11.50
CA TYR A 427 -7.06 -2.69 -11.74
C TYR A 427 -5.73 -1.95 -11.94
N ALA A 428 -4.64 -2.43 -11.33
CA ALA A 428 -3.31 -1.85 -11.50
C ALA A 428 -2.78 -1.98 -12.93
N THR A 429 -3.03 -3.10 -13.61
CA THR A 429 -2.52 -3.35 -14.96
C THR A 429 -3.30 -2.57 -16.02
N HIS A 430 -4.54 -2.18 -15.72
CA HIS A 430 -5.41 -1.41 -16.62
C HIS A 430 -5.29 0.12 -16.47
N ARG A 431 -4.31 0.64 -15.71
CA ARG A 431 -4.15 2.10 -15.47
C ARG A 431 -3.89 2.93 -16.73
N GLY A 432 -3.47 2.31 -17.83
CA GLY A 432 -3.33 2.99 -19.12
C GLY A 432 -4.63 3.07 -19.93
N ASP A 433 -5.69 2.38 -19.50
CA ASP A 433 -7.02 2.44 -20.09
C ASP A 433 -7.97 3.18 -19.16
N HIS A 434 -8.28 4.43 -19.49
CA HIS A 434 -9.16 5.25 -18.68
C HIS A 434 -10.59 4.70 -18.58
N LEU A 435 -11.06 3.89 -19.55
CA LEU A 435 -12.42 3.32 -19.50
C LEU A 435 -12.52 2.23 -18.44
N THR A 436 -11.50 1.37 -18.34
CA THR A 436 -11.41 0.37 -17.28
C THR A 436 -11.09 1.02 -15.93
N ALA A 437 -10.12 1.95 -15.89
CA ALA A 437 -9.66 2.55 -14.65
C ALA A 437 -10.70 3.49 -14.00
N GLN A 438 -11.53 4.21 -14.77
CA GLN A 438 -12.62 5.02 -14.20
C GLN A 438 -13.69 4.14 -13.52
N ARG A 439 -13.96 2.95 -14.05
CA ARG A 439 -14.86 1.96 -13.44
C ARG A 439 -14.35 1.42 -12.11
N ALA A 440 -13.05 1.58 -11.84
CA ALA A 440 -12.44 1.26 -10.55
C ALA A 440 -12.70 2.34 -9.48
N THR A 441 -13.16 3.53 -9.86
CA THR A 441 -13.37 4.63 -8.91
C THR A 441 -14.41 4.22 -7.88
N PHE A 442 -14.00 4.12 -6.61
CA PHE A 442 -14.80 3.61 -5.49
C PHE A 442 -15.28 2.15 -5.64
N ALA A 443 -14.61 1.34 -6.45
CA ALA A 443 -15.02 -0.06 -6.71
C ALA A 443 -14.67 -1.04 -5.58
N ASN A 444 -14.07 -0.57 -4.48
CA ASN A 444 -13.64 -1.45 -3.40
C ASN A 444 -14.87 -2.06 -2.66
N PRO A 445 -14.93 -3.40 -2.48
CA PRO A 445 -16.05 -4.05 -1.81
C PRO A 445 -16.19 -3.70 -0.32
N GLN A 446 -15.14 -3.15 0.30
CA GLN A 446 -15.12 -2.72 1.70
C GLN A 446 -15.42 -1.23 1.88
N LEU A 447 -15.67 -0.50 0.79
CA LEU A 447 -16.04 0.91 0.87
C LEU A 447 -17.31 1.09 1.73
N VAL A 448 -17.24 2.04 2.65
CA VAL A 448 -18.40 2.51 3.42
C VAL A 448 -18.76 3.89 2.89
N ASN A 449 -19.96 4.01 2.31
CA ASN A 449 -20.54 5.28 1.94
C ASN A 449 -21.82 5.48 2.75
N GLU A 450 -21.84 6.51 3.60
CA GLU A 450 -22.94 6.81 4.52
C GLU A 450 -24.25 7.13 3.75
N MET A 451 -24.17 7.44 2.45
CA MET A 451 -25.34 7.58 1.58
C MET A 451 -26.01 6.24 1.20
N ALA A 452 -25.27 5.14 1.20
CA ALA A 452 -25.73 3.83 0.72
C ALA A 452 -26.50 3.06 1.81
N VAL A 453 -27.67 3.59 2.21
CA VAL A 453 -28.53 2.99 3.23
C VAL A 453 -29.58 2.09 2.56
N VAL A 454 -29.59 0.81 2.94
CA VAL A 454 -30.58 -0.19 2.52
C VAL A 454 -31.17 -0.81 3.79
N ASP A 455 -32.50 -0.87 3.88
CA ASP A 455 -33.22 -1.38 5.07
C ASP A 455 -32.78 -0.72 6.38
N GLY A 456 -32.50 0.59 6.34
CA GLY A 456 -32.09 1.38 7.50
C GLY A 456 -30.65 1.18 7.95
N LYS A 457 -29.82 0.43 7.20
CA LYS A 457 -28.40 0.21 7.52
C LYS A 457 -27.50 0.63 6.36
N VAL A 458 -26.35 1.21 6.69
CA VAL A 458 -25.30 1.48 5.70
C VAL A 458 -24.76 0.16 5.19
N LYS A 459 -24.80 -0.03 3.87
CA LYS A 459 -24.31 -1.24 3.20
C LYS A 459 -22.91 -1.00 2.66
N LYS A 460 -21.98 -1.89 3.00
CA LYS A 460 -20.62 -1.88 2.43
C LYS A 460 -20.65 -2.26 0.95
N GLY A 461 -19.72 -1.71 0.19
CA GLY A 461 -19.50 -2.02 -1.21
C GLY A 461 -19.36 -0.78 -2.09
N SER A 462 -19.16 -1.01 -3.38
CA SER A 462 -19.15 0.02 -4.41
C SER A 462 -20.57 0.57 -4.64
N LEU A 463 -21.10 1.30 -3.67
CA LEU A 463 -22.49 1.77 -3.63
C LEU A 463 -22.56 3.27 -3.33
N THR A 464 -23.56 3.92 -3.92
CA THR A 464 -23.97 5.28 -3.56
C THR A 464 -25.46 5.47 -3.83
N ARG A 465 -26.00 6.61 -3.39
CA ARG A 465 -27.38 7.01 -3.64
C ARG A 465 -27.41 8.14 -4.65
N ILE A 466 -28.13 7.95 -5.75
CA ILE A 466 -28.34 8.99 -6.75
C ILE A 466 -29.33 10.01 -6.20
N GLU A 467 -28.98 11.28 -6.30
CA GLU A 467 -29.77 12.42 -5.86
C GLU A 467 -30.21 13.25 -7.07
N PRO A 468 -31.46 13.76 -7.08
CA PRO A 468 -32.45 13.77 -5.98
C PRO A 468 -33.31 12.49 -5.86
N GLU A 469 -33.11 11.49 -6.72
CA GLU A 469 -33.99 10.32 -6.82
C GLU A 469 -34.04 9.45 -5.55
N GLY A 470 -32.99 9.48 -4.72
CA GLY A 470 -32.89 8.69 -3.49
C GLY A 470 -32.66 7.19 -3.74
N VAL A 471 -32.23 6.80 -4.94
CA VAL A 471 -32.06 5.39 -5.33
C VAL A 471 -30.63 4.95 -5.07
N VAL A 472 -30.44 3.90 -4.27
CA VAL A 472 -29.13 3.28 -4.05
C VAL A 472 -28.79 2.36 -5.22
N THR A 473 -27.57 2.51 -5.75
CA THR A 473 -27.06 1.79 -6.91
C THR A 473 -25.56 1.56 -6.78
N ARG A 474 -25.00 0.71 -7.65
CA ARG A 474 -23.54 0.59 -7.80
C ARG A 474 -22.96 1.95 -8.21
N MET A 475 -21.76 2.24 -7.71
CA MET A 475 -21.13 3.56 -7.85
C MET A 475 -20.97 3.95 -9.32
N TRP A 476 -20.54 3.02 -10.17
CA TRP A 476 -20.26 3.31 -11.58
C TRP A 476 -21.51 3.83 -12.32
N GLU A 477 -22.67 3.24 -12.09
CA GLU A 477 -23.95 3.65 -12.67
C GLU A 477 -24.35 5.05 -12.20
N ALA A 478 -24.08 5.38 -10.94
CA ALA A 478 -24.29 6.73 -10.42
C ALA A 478 -23.34 7.74 -11.08
N ILE A 479 -22.07 7.37 -11.26
CA ILE A 479 -21.08 8.17 -11.99
C ILE A 479 -21.55 8.40 -13.44
N GLU A 480 -21.93 7.34 -14.18
CA GLU A 480 -22.44 7.46 -15.55
C GLU A 480 -23.69 8.35 -15.62
N THR A 481 -24.60 8.21 -14.64
CA THR A 481 -25.80 9.06 -14.54
C THR A 481 -25.43 10.53 -14.37
N TYR A 482 -24.50 10.86 -13.47
CA TYR A 482 -24.09 12.25 -13.26
C TYR A 482 -23.25 12.82 -14.40
N MET A 483 -22.42 11.99 -15.05
CA MET A 483 -21.71 12.37 -16.28
C MET A 483 -22.69 12.76 -17.39
N ALA A 484 -23.76 11.98 -17.59
CA ALA A 484 -24.81 12.28 -18.56
C ALA A 484 -25.56 13.59 -18.23
N ARG A 485 -25.81 13.84 -16.93
CA ARG A 485 -26.42 15.08 -16.43
C ARG A 485 -25.50 16.29 -16.52
N LYS A 486 -24.18 16.10 -16.75
CA LYS A 486 -23.14 17.11 -16.57
C LYS A 486 -23.24 17.80 -15.20
N GLN A 487 -23.53 17.00 -14.18
CA GLN A 487 -23.74 17.47 -12.80
C GLN A 487 -22.40 17.76 -12.14
N PRO A 488 -22.16 18.98 -11.61
CA PRO A 488 -21.04 19.25 -10.70
C PRO A 488 -21.18 18.39 -9.43
N LEU A 489 -20.10 17.76 -8.99
CA LEU A 489 -20.12 16.89 -7.82
C LEU A 489 -19.15 17.35 -6.72
N ILE A 490 -19.47 16.97 -5.48
CA ILE A 490 -18.61 17.12 -4.30
C ILE A 490 -18.50 15.77 -3.58
N ILE A 491 -17.38 15.55 -2.89
CA ILE A 491 -17.26 14.47 -1.90
C ILE A 491 -17.17 15.10 -0.50
N ILE A 492 -17.89 14.54 0.45
CA ILE A 492 -17.78 14.87 1.87
C ILE A 492 -17.09 13.71 2.57
N ALA A 493 -16.06 13.97 3.38
CA ALA A 493 -15.28 12.92 4.03
C ALA A 493 -14.91 13.23 5.48
N GLY A 494 -14.55 12.19 6.24
CA GLY A 494 -14.01 12.29 7.58
C GLY A 494 -12.53 12.67 7.64
N ALA A 495 -11.87 12.27 8.72
CA ALA A 495 -10.44 12.46 8.92
C ALA A 495 -9.58 11.52 8.05
N ASP A 496 -8.32 11.88 7.82
CA ASP A 496 -7.32 11.08 7.10
C ASP A 496 -7.75 10.60 5.69
N TYR A 497 -8.50 11.45 4.96
CA TYR A 497 -8.98 11.13 3.62
C TYR A 497 -7.82 10.98 2.63
N GLY A 498 -7.76 9.84 1.94
CA GLY A 498 -6.76 9.52 0.93
C GLY A 498 -5.49 8.88 1.47
N GLN A 499 -5.55 8.18 2.60
CA GLN A 499 -4.36 7.55 3.18
C GLN A 499 -3.81 6.38 2.33
N GLY A 500 -2.50 6.13 2.43
CA GLY A 500 -1.85 4.98 1.82
C GLY A 500 -1.12 5.28 0.51
N SER A 501 -1.57 4.71 -0.61
CA SER A 501 -0.79 4.64 -1.87
C SER A 501 -0.78 5.98 -2.61
N SER A 502 0.33 6.33 -3.25
CA SER A 502 0.50 7.55 -4.05
C SER A 502 -0.25 7.57 -5.38
N ARG A 503 -1.11 6.58 -5.66
CA ARG A 503 -1.78 6.41 -6.96
C ARG A 503 -2.59 7.65 -7.34
N ASP A 504 -2.24 8.25 -8.46
CA ASP A 504 -2.94 9.43 -8.99
C ASP A 504 -4.33 9.11 -9.52
N TRP A 505 -4.61 7.83 -9.86
CA TRP A 505 -5.95 7.36 -10.25
C TRP A 505 -7.02 7.58 -9.17
N ALA A 506 -6.63 7.65 -7.89
CA ALA A 506 -7.54 8.06 -6.82
C ALA A 506 -8.01 9.52 -6.97
N ALA A 507 -7.25 10.38 -7.66
CA ALA A 507 -7.64 11.75 -8.00
C ALA A 507 -8.21 11.86 -9.42
N LYS A 508 -7.64 11.13 -10.40
CA LYS A 508 -8.15 11.12 -11.78
C LYS A 508 -9.55 10.56 -11.86
N GLY A 509 -9.83 9.44 -11.19
CA GLY A 509 -11.13 8.79 -11.17
C GLY A 509 -12.23 9.71 -10.64
N VAL A 510 -12.00 10.35 -9.48
CA VAL A 510 -12.97 11.29 -8.91
C VAL A 510 -13.17 12.52 -9.79
N ARG A 511 -12.09 13.05 -10.40
CA ARG A 511 -12.20 14.21 -11.29
C ARG A 511 -12.96 13.87 -12.57
N LEU A 512 -12.71 12.69 -13.15
CA LEU A 512 -13.39 12.17 -14.34
C LEU A 512 -14.87 11.88 -14.09
N ALA A 513 -15.23 11.51 -12.85
CA ALA A 513 -16.62 11.38 -12.43
C ALA A 513 -17.38 12.72 -12.38
N GLY A 514 -16.67 13.86 -12.36
CA GLY A 514 -17.26 15.20 -12.28
C GLY A 514 -17.12 15.89 -10.92
N VAL A 515 -16.30 15.34 -10.01
CA VAL A 515 -16.03 15.98 -8.71
C VAL A 515 -15.17 17.22 -8.91
N GLU A 516 -15.67 18.37 -8.44
CA GLU A 516 -14.96 19.66 -8.49
C GLU A 516 -14.31 20.02 -7.15
N ALA A 517 -14.88 19.57 -6.03
CA ALA A 517 -14.37 19.84 -4.69
C ALA A 517 -14.49 18.61 -3.77
N ILE A 518 -13.66 18.58 -2.73
CA ILE A 518 -13.78 17.62 -1.63
C ILE A 518 -13.73 18.41 -0.33
N ALA A 519 -14.72 18.23 0.55
CA ALA A 519 -14.71 18.78 1.91
C ALA A 519 -14.49 17.66 2.93
N ALA A 520 -13.37 17.69 3.63
CA ALA A 520 -12.96 16.66 4.58
C ALA A 520 -12.58 17.22 5.94
N GLU A 521 -12.55 16.38 6.97
CA GLU A 521 -12.00 16.78 8.28
C GLU A 521 -10.46 16.79 8.27
N GLY A 522 -9.84 16.05 7.34
CA GLY A 522 -8.41 16.08 7.08
C GLY A 522 -8.02 15.29 5.83
N PHE A 523 -6.85 15.61 5.27
CA PHE A 523 -6.31 14.94 4.09
C PHE A 523 -4.93 14.37 4.36
N GLU A 524 -4.65 13.22 3.76
CA GLU A 524 -3.29 12.71 3.66
C GLU A 524 -2.50 13.41 2.56
N ARG A 525 -1.21 13.65 2.85
CA ARG A 525 -0.37 14.62 2.12
C ARG A 525 -0.34 14.40 0.61
N ILE A 526 -0.02 13.17 0.19
CA ILE A 526 0.18 12.83 -1.23
C ILE A 526 -1.15 12.92 -1.99
N HIS A 527 -2.24 12.44 -1.39
CA HIS A 527 -3.54 12.46 -2.04
C HIS A 527 -4.04 13.89 -2.26
N ARG A 528 -3.87 14.77 -1.28
CA ARG A 528 -4.18 16.21 -1.42
C ARG A 528 -3.46 16.82 -2.62
N THR A 529 -2.15 16.59 -2.76
CA THR A 529 -1.38 17.08 -3.91
C THR A 529 -1.90 16.51 -5.23
N ASN A 530 -2.26 15.22 -5.28
CA ASN A 530 -2.84 14.61 -6.48
C ASN A 530 -4.19 15.25 -6.86
N LEU A 531 -5.03 15.59 -5.88
CA LEU A 531 -6.30 16.29 -6.12
C LEU A 531 -6.08 17.66 -6.76
N VAL A 532 -5.15 18.45 -6.21
CA VAL A 532 -4.75 19.75 -6.77
C VAL A 532 -4.23 19.58 -8.20
N GLY A 533 -3.36 18.59 -8.42
CA GLY A 533 -2.82 18.27 -9.75
C GLY A 533 -3.89 17.89 -10.77
N MET A 534 -5.05 17.39 -10.33
CA MET A 534 -6.20 17.08 -11.20
C MET A 534 -7.26 18.21 -11.23
N GLY A 535 -7.00 19.35 -10.59
CA GLY A 535 -7.93 20.48 -10.56
C GLY A 535 -9.16 20.27 -9.66
N VAL A 536 -9.08 19.38 -8.67
CA VAL A 536 -10.11 19.21 -7.63
C VAL A 536 -9.72 20.11 -6.44
N LEU A 537 -10.67 20.88 -5.89
CA LEU A 537 -10.41 21.77 -4.76
C LEU A 537 -10.50 21.03 -3.41
N PRO A 538 -9.39 20.84 -2.67
CA PRO A 538 -9.45 20.29 -1.33
C PRO A 538 -9.85 21.37 -0.32
N LEU A 539 -10.88 21.09 0.48
CA LEU A 539 -11.44 21.94 1.52
C LEU A 539 -11.42 21.19 2.84
N GLU A 540 -10.94 21.84 3.90
CA GLU A 540 -10.87 21.24 5.23
C GLU A 540 -11.84 21.92 6.19
N PHE A 541 -12.66 21.16 6.90
CA PHE A 541 -13.51 21.70 7.95
C PHE A 541 -12.66 22.32 9.08
N LYS A 542 -13.16 23.38 9.72
CA LYS A 542 -12.49 23.95 10.89
C LYS A 542 -12.54 22.96 12.07
N PRO A 543 -11.57 23.00 13.00
CA PRO A 543 -11.59 22.13 14.19
C PRO A 543 -12.93 22.18 14.93
N GLY A 544 -13.48 21.00 15.25
CA GLY A 544 -14.77 20.86 15.91
C GLY A 544 -15.99 20.81 14.97
N THR A 545 -15.79 21.05 13.67
CA THR A 545 -16.82 20.90 12.64
C THR A 545 -16.57 19.63 11.83
N SER A 546 -17.60 18.80 11.65
CA SER A 546 -17.55 17.58 10.84
C SER A 546 -18.83 17.38 10.05
N ARG A 547 -18.83 16.39 9.15
CA ARG A 547 -20.05 15.93 8.47
C ARG A 547 -21.15 15.53 9.46
N LEU A 548 -20.77 15.00 10.62
CA LEU A 548 -21.68 14.56 11.67
C LEU A 548 -22.29 15.74 12.44
N THR A 549 -21.48 16.73 12.84
CA THR A 549 -21.99 17.93 13.52
C THR A 549 -22.87 18.77 12.61
N LEU A 550 -22.61 18.72 11.30
CA LEU A 550 -23.42 19.37 10.27
C LEU A 550 -24.60 18.51 9.82
N GLY A 551 -24.74 17.26 10.28
CA GLY A 551 -25.83 16.37 9.88
C GLY A 551 -25.98 16.25 8.37
N ILE A 552 -24.86 16.06 7.66
CA ILE A 552 -24.84 15.89 6.20
C ILE A 552 -25.23 14.45 5.87
N ASP A 553 -26.26 14.27 5.04
CA ASP A 553 -26.73 12.95 4.58
C ASP A 553 -26.53 12.71 3.08
N GLY A 554 -26.03 13.73 2.37
CA GLY A 554 -25.73 13.73 0.94
C GLY A 554 -26.88 14.17 0.06
N SER A 555 -28.07 14.43 0.63
CA SER A 555 -29.26 14.87 -0.11
C SER A 555 -29.27 16.37 -0.43
N GLU A 556 -28.33 17.12 0.17
CA GLU A 556 -28.14 18.55 -0.01
C GLU A 556 -27.49 18.89 -1.36
N THR A 557 -27.50 20.19 -1.69
CA THR A 557 -26.61 20.75 -2.72
C THR A 557 -25.59 21.70 -2.09
N PHE A 558 -24.45 21.87 -2.77
CA PHE A 558 -23.29 22.57 -2.21
C PHE A 558 -22.73 23.62 -3.16
N ASP A 559 -22.38 24.79 -2.61
CA ASP A 559 -21.60 25.82 -3.28
C ASP A 559 -20.31 26.11 -2.51
N VAL A 560 -19.26 26.62 -3.18
CA VAL A 560 -18.05 27.13 -2.52
C VAL A 560 -17.81 28.57 -2.93
N ILE A 561 -17.77 29.47 -1.95
CA ILE A 561 -17.66 30.92 -2.14
C ILE A 561 -16.41 31.45 -1.44
N GLY A 562 -15.73 32.41 -2.08
CA GLY A 562 -14.59 33.14 -1.51
C GLY A 562 -13.42 33.24 -2.48
N GLN A 563 -12.52 34.18 -2.20
CA GLN A 563 -11.29 34.34 -2.97
C GLN A 563 -10.29 33.24 -2.57
N ARG A 564 -9.79 32.50 -3.56
CA ARG A 564 -8.80 31.45 -3.34
C ARG A 564 -7.42 32.08 -3.23
N THR A 565 -6.86 32.06 -2.04
CA THR A 565 -5.44 32.28 -1.77
C THR A 565 -4.92 31.11 -0.93
N PRO A 566 -3.60 30.89 -0.83
CA PRO A 566 -3.09 29.76 -0.07
C PRO A 566 -3.61 29.75 1.37
N ARG A 567 -4.20 28.63 1.79
CA ARG A 567 -4.80 28.42 3.12
C ARG A 567 -5.92 29.40 3.51
N ALA A 568 -6.53 30.10 2.54
CA ALA A 568 -7.64 31.01 2.77
C ALA A 568 -8.81 30.34 3.50
N THR A 569 -9.59 31.13 4.24
CA THR A 569 -10.90 30.66 4.70
C THR A 569 -11.93 30.95 3.61
N LEU A 570 -12.57 29.89 3.11
CA LEU A 570 -13.69 29.93 2.16
C LEU A 570 -14.99 29.56 2.89
N THR A 571 -16.11 29.72 2.21
CA THR A 571 -17.43 29.32 2.72
C THR A 571 -17.96 28.16 1.89
N LEU A 572 -18.18 27.01 2.52
CA LEU A 572 -19.01 25.94 1.98
C LEU A 572 -20.46 26.27 2.32
N VAL A 573 -21.28 26.47 1.30
CA VAL A 573 -22.72 26.71 1.47
C VAL A 573 -23.45 25.40 1.26
N ILE A 574 -24.29 25.03 2.21
CA ILE A 574 -25.09 23.80 2.20
C ILE A 574 -26.56 24.18 2.09
N GLN A 575 -27.22 23.67 1.05
CA GLN A 575 -28.63 23.87 0.77
C GLN A 575 -29.37 22.57 1.06
N ARG A 576 -30.09 22.55 2.17
CA ARG A 576 -30.88 21.39 2.58
C ARG A 576 -32.18 21.30 1.79
N ARG A 577 -32.74 20.08 1.72
CA ARG A 577 -34.04 19.83 1.08
C ARG A 577 -35.20 20.61 1.69
N ASN A 578 -35.12 20.94 2.99
CA ASN A 578 -36.12 21.76 3.67
C ASN A 578 -36.02 23.28 3.33
N GLY A 579 -35.07 23.67 2.46
CA GLY A 579 -34.82 25.06 2.08
C GLY A 579 -33.86 25.81 3.01
N GLU A 580 -33.41 25.18 4.11
CA GLU A 580 -32.42 25.76 5.01
C GLU A 580 -31.08 25.92 4.30
N ARG A 581 -30.47 27.09 4.50
CA ARG A 581 -29.14 27.43 3.99
C ARG A 581 -28.17 27.56 5.16
N VAL A 582 -27.15 26.72 5.17
CA VAL A 582 -26.09 26.72 6.18
C VAL A 582 -24.79 27.18 5.53
N GLU A 583 -24.12 28.14 6.15
CA GLU A 583 -22.79 28.58 5.73
C GLU A 583 -21.73 28.04 6.70
N VAL A 584 -20.75 27.32 6.16
CA VAL A 584 -19.70 26.67 6.96
C VAL A 584 -18.34 27.21 6.55
N PRO A 585 -17.56 27.81 7.47
CA PRO A 585 -16.20 28.20 7.16
C PRO A 585 -15.34 26.95 6.96
N VAL A 586 -14.57 26.92 5.87
CA VAL A 586 -13.64 25.85 5.53
C VAL A 586 -12.28 26.43 5.15
N THR A 587 -11.20 25.69 5.37
CA THR A 587 -9.86 26.06 4.94
C THR A 587 -9.63 25.57 3.51
N CYS A 588 -9.23 26.45 2.61
CA CYS A 588 -8.75 26.10 1.27
C CYS A 588 -7.39 25.40 1.39
N ARG A 589 -7.31 24.11 1.06
CA ARG A 589 -6.07 23.32 1.19
C ARG A 589 -5.19 23.38 -0.06
N LEU A 590 -5.20 24.52 -0.74
CA LEU A 590 -4.10 24.98 -1.58
C LEU A 590 -3.06 25.58 -0.63
N ASP A 591 -1.98 24.85 -0.39
CA ASP A 591 -1.05 25.17 0.69
C ASP A 591 0.04 26.16 0.24
N THR A 592 0.25 26.32 -1.06
CA THR A 592 1.26 27.22 -1.65
C THR A 592 0.72 28.03 -2.83
N ALA A 593 1.43 29.09 -3.21
CA ALA A 593 1.11 29.88 -4.40
C ALA A 593 1.23 29.05 -5.70
N GLU A 594 2.18 28.12 -5.74
CA GLU A 594 2.36 27.21 -6.89
C GLU A 594 1.15 26.27 -7.06
N GLU A 595 0.65 25.72 -5.95
CA GLU A 595 -0.56 24.90 -5.99
C GLU A 595 -1.79 25.67 -6.45
N LEU A 596 -1.92 26.93 -6.06
CA LEU A 596 -2.97 27.82 -6.56
C LEU A 596 -2.83 28.03 -8.07
N SER A 597 -1.62 28.29 -8.55
CA SER A 597 -1.32 28.45 -9.98
C SER A 597 -1.71 27.20 -10.79
N ILE A 598 -1.33 26.01 -10.31
CA ILE A 598 -1.67 24.72 -10.91
C ILE A 598 -3.20 24.51 -10.93
N TYR A 599 -3.86 24.78 -9.80
CA TYR A 599 -5.31 24.62 -9.70
C TYR A 599 -6.05 25.57 -10.65
N GLU A 600 -5.67 26.85 -10.72
CA GLU A 600 -6.34 27.82 -11.60
C GLU A 600 -6.11 27.52 -13.08
N ALA A 601 -4.98 26.90 -13.45
CA ALA A 601 -4.77 26.41 -14.81
C ALA A 601 -5.68 25.24 -15.21
N GLY A 602 -6.37 24.60 -14.25
CA GLY A 602 -7.22 23.42 -14.48
C GLY A 602 -6.61 22.11 -13.99
N GLY A 603 -5.38 22.14 -13.48
CA GLY A 603 -4.58 20.99 -13.10
C GLY A 603 -3.17 21.05 -13.72
N VAL A 604 -2.31 20.11 -13.32
CA VAL A 604 -0.89 20.09 -13.70
C VAL A 604 -0.68 19.86 -15.19
N LEU A 605 -1.55 19.07 -15.83
CA LEU A 605 -1.46 18.80 -17.27
C LEU A 605 -1.81 20.05 -18.07
N GLN A 606 -2.89 20.74 -17.69
CA GLN A 606 -3.33 21.98 -18.33
C GLN A 606 -2.29 23.08 -18.14
N ARG A 607 -1.70 23.18 -16.94
CA ARG A 607 -0.57 24.08 -16.67
C ARG A 607 0.61 23.81 -17.59
N PHE A 608 1.04 22.55 -17.68
CA PHE A 608 2.13 22.16 -18.57
C PHE A 608 1.87 22.50 -20.04
N ALA A 609 0.63 22.31 -20.51
CA ALA A 609 0.28 22.67 -21.89
C ALA A 609 0.35 24.18 -22.14
N GLN A 610 -0.08 25.01 -21.18
CA GLN A 610 0.06 26.46 -21.25
C GLN A 610 1.53 26.86 -21.31
N ASP A 611 2.35 26.37 -20.37
CA ASP A 611 3.78 26.69 -20.31
C ASP A 611 4.51 26.24 -21.61
N PHE A 612 4.16 25.06 -22.15
CA PHE A 612 4.73 24.56 -23.41
C PHE A 612 4.36 25.46 -24.60
N LEU A 613 3.09 25.85 -24.71
CA LEU A 613 2.63 26.72 -25.79
C LEU A 613 3.27 28.11 -25.71
N GLU A 614 3.39 28.68 -24.51
CA GLU A 614 4.09 29.95 -24.26
C GLU A 614 5.56 29.87 -24.67
N ALA A 615 6.28 28.81 -24.28
CA ALA A 615 7.68 28.62 -24.62
C ALA A 615 7.92 28.39 -26.14
N THR A 616 6.95 27.87 -26.88
CA THR A 616 7.03 27.74 -28.34
C THR A 616 6.61 29.00 -29.10
N ALA A 617 5.93 29.93 -28.43
CA ALA A 617 5.54 31.23 -29.00
C ALA A 617 6.64 32.30 -28.83
N SER A 618 7.53 32.13 -27.85
CA SER A 618 8.77 32.89 -27.67
C SER A 618 9.92 32.34 -28.52
#